data_AF-A0A496WR95-F1
#
_entry.id   AF-A0A496WR95-F1
#
_cell.length_a   1.000
_cell.length_b   1.000
_cell.length_c   1.000
_cell.angle_alpha   90.00
_cell.angle_beta   90.00
_cell.angle_gamma   90.00
#
_symmetry.space_group_name_H-M   'P 1'
#
loop_
_entity.id
_entity.type
_entity.pdbx_description
1 polymer ?
#
loop_
_entity_poly.entity_id
_entity_poly.type
_entity_poly.pdbx_seq_one_letter_code
_entity_poly.pdbx_strand_id
1 'polypeptide(L)'
;ALIAAISVGAGNLGGSREVYTALQYWQQCGTDLDAWREIIKNPPQEERTDSWPEFEHTPGFDPNGGSCPTPVKQLLDHLCSIDGTDTLYWLQKHRADLEGYSQMPLSFSGIAAAIFFDLEFEPEQAEIIYLMLRLPGAAAHALEQEKMGFSRYPFFLDGISLTDDPGPVSNSE
;
A
#
# COMPACT_ATOMS: atom_id res chain seq x y z
N ALA A 1 16.64 7.70 -11.40
CA ALA A 1 16.41 7.13 -10.05
C ALA A 1 15.16 7.72 -9.41
N LEU A 2 15.09 9.03 -9.15
CA LEU A 2 13.94 9.64 -8.44
C LEU A 2 12.58 9.39 -9.11
N ILE A 3 12.42 9.68 -10.40
CA ILE A 3 11.14 9.47 -11.10
C ILE A 3 10.70 8.00 -11.02
N ALA A 4 11.61 7.06 -11.21
CA ALA A 4 11.31 5.63 -11.07
C ALA A 4 10.91 5.25 -9.63
N ALA A 5 11.59 5.80 -8.62
CA ALA A 5 11.26 5.57 -7.21
C ALA A 5 9.88 6.15 -6.83
N ILE A 6 9.51 7.30 -7.41
CA ILE A 6 8.19 7.91 -7.24
C ILE A 6 7.11 7.08 -7.95
N SER A 7 7.37 6.62 -9.17
CA SER A 7 6.44 5.77 -9.91
C SER A 7 6.08 4.49 -9.15
N VAL A 8 7.03 3.88 -8.44
CA VAL A 8 6.76 2.73 -7.56
C VAL A 8 5.89 3.15 -6.36
N GLY A 9 6.08 4.35 -5.82
CA GLY A 9 5.25 4.92 -4.75
C GLY A 9 3.81 5.27 -5.15
N ALA A 10 3.49 5.26 -6.46
CA ALA A 10 2.16 5.54 -6.98
C ALA A 10 1.27 4.28 -7.14
N GLY A 11 1.81 3.08 -6.89
CA GLY A 11 1.12 1.82 -7.18
C GLY A 11 0.07 1.38 -6.16
N ASN A 12 -0.50 0.20 -6.41
CA ASN A 12 -1.60 -0.41 -5.65
C ASN A 12 -1.16 -1.12 -4.36
N LEU A 13 0.14 -1.31 -4.12
CA LEU A 13 0.68 -1.98 -2.93
C LEU A 13 1.51 -0.99 -2.11
N GLY A 14 0.95 -0.51 -1.00
CA GLY A 14 1.57 0.49 -0.13
C GLY A 14 1.75 1.87 -0.78
N GLY A 15 1.20 2.09 -1.99
CA GLY A 15 1.36 3.32 -2.76
C GLY A 15 0.16 4.26 -2.68
N SER A 16 0.23 5.39 -3.39
CA SER A 16 -0.82 6.42 -3.34
C SER A 16 -2.16 5.94 -3.91
N ARG A 17 -2.16 5.09 -4.94
CA ARG A 17 -3.40 4.55 -5.51
C ARG A 17 -4.12 3.60 -4.54
N GLU A 18 -3.38 2.92 -3.68
CA GLU A 18 -3.98 2.15 -2.60
C GLU A 18 -4.71 3.06 -1.61
N VAL A 19 -4.12 4.21 -1.26
CA VAL A 19 -4.73 5.18 -0.34
C VAL A 19 -6.00 5.79 -0.95
N TYR A 20 -6.01 6.10 -2.24
CA TYR A 20 -7.20 6.52 -2.97
C TYR A 20 -8.35 5.54 -2.74
N THR A 21 -8.10 4.26 -3.01
CA THR A 21 -9.12 3.20 -2.97
C THR A 21 -9.54 2.89 -1.52
N ALA A 22 -8.58 2.88 -0.59
CA ALA A 22 -8.85 2.70 0.83
C ALA A 22 -9.70 3.84 1.40
N LEU A 23 -9.49 5.07 0.94
CA LEU A 23 -10.32 6.22 1.33
C LEU A 23 -11.74 6.10 0.78
N GLN A 24 -11.92 5.60 -0.45
CA GLN A 24 -13.26 5.29 -0.97
C GLN A 24 -13.98 4.25 -0.09
N TYR A 25 -13.26 3.27 0.44
CA TYR A 25 -13.83 2.28 1.36
C TYR A 25 -14.23 2.94 2.69
N TRP A 26 -13.41 3.83 3.23
CA TRP A 26 -13.78 4.64 4.39
C TRP A 26 -15.02 5.51 4.14
N GLN A 27 -15.14 6.14 2.97
CA GLN A 27 -16.31 6.93 2.62
C GLN A 27 -17.60 6.09 2.51
N GLN A 28 -17.49 4.83 2.10
CA GLN A 28 -18.63 3.91 1.99
C GLN A 28 -19.01 3.27 3.33
N CYS A 29 -18.02 2.82 4.10
CA CYS A 29 -18.24 2.05 5.32
C CYS A 29 -18.25 2.90 6.59
N GLY A 30 -17.54 4.02 6.61
CA GLY A 30 -17.31 4.83 7.80
C GLY A 30 -16.84 3.95 8.97
N THR A 31 -17.54 4.06 10.10
CA THR A 31 -17.30 3.28 11.33
C THR A 31 -18.27 2.11 11.51
N ASP A 32 -18.84 1.59 10.41
CA ASP A 32 -19.71 0.41 10.42
C ASP A 32 -18.91 -0.88 10.15
N LEU A 33 -18.79 -1.73 11.17
CA LEU A 33 -18.02 -2.97 11.09
C LEU A 33 -18.63 -3.99 10.12
N ASP A 34 -19.95 -4.04 10.00
CA ASP A 34 -20.62 -4.97 9.09
C ASP A 34 -20.44 -4.51 7.65
N ALA A 35 -20.49 -3.19 7.39
CA ALA A 35 -20.17 -2.63 6.09
C ALA A 35 -18.71 -2.96 5.68
N TRP A 36 -17.77 -2.82 6.60
CA TRP A 36 -16.37 -3.22 6.39
C TRP A 36 -16.23 -4.71 6.07
N ARG A 37 -16.95 -5.57 6.80
CA ARG A 37 -16.93 -7.02 6.54
C ARG A 37 -17.44 -7.35 5.14
N GLU A 38 -18.50 -6.69 4.69
CA GLU A 38 -19.08 -6.91 3.37
C GLU A 38 -18.17 -6.40 2.24
N ILE A 39 -17.62 -5.18 2.36
CA ILE A 39 -16.74 -4.63 1.31
C ILE A 39 -15.44 -5.43 1.17
N ILE A 40 -14.90 -5.96 2.27
CA ILE A 40 -13.69 -6.80 2.25
C ILE A 40 -13.96 -8.12 1.51
N LYS A 41 -15.14 -8.71 1.70
CA LYS A 41 -15.52 -9.98 1.07
C LYS A 41 -15.96 -9.81 -0.37
N ASN A 42 -16.64 -8.71 -0.66
CA ASN A 42 -17.26 -8.40 -1.93
C ASN A 42 -16.78 -7.00 -2.37
N PRO A 43 -15.50 -6.86 -2.76
CA PRO A 43 -14.96 -5.58 -3.16
C PRO A 43 -15.71 -5.02 -4.36
N PRO A 44 -15.95 -3.70 -4.43
CA PRO A 44 -16.59 -3.06 -5.57
C PRO A 44 -15.80 -3.36 -6.85
N GLN A 45 -16.49 -3.77 -7.91
CA GLN A 45 -15.88 -3.86 -9.23
C GLN A 45 -15.78 -2.44 -9.81
N GLU A 46 -14.57 -1.93 -9.99
CA GLU A 46 -14.38 -0.64 -10.66
C GLU A 46 -14.91 -0.70 -12.10
N GLU A 47 -15.88 0.16 -12.43
CA GLU A 47 -16.33 0.37 -13.82
C GLU A 47 -15.19 1.03 -14.61
N ARG A 48 -14.40 0.18 -15.27
CA ARG A 48 -13.13 0.47 -15.95
C ARG A 48 -13.12 1.76 -16.78
N THR A 49 -12.35 2.75 -16.32
CA THR A 49 -11.67 3.74 -17.18
C THR A 49 -10.16 3.82 -16.89
N ASP A 50 -9.69 3.26 -15.77
CA ASP A 50 -8.30 3.34 -15.32
C ASP A 50 -7.45 2.17 -15.84
N SER A 51 -6.20 2.48 -16.20
CA SER A 51 -5.20 1.53 -16.72
C SER A 51 -4.50 0.70 -15.63
N TRP A 52 -5.02 0.75 -14.40
CA TRP A 52 -4.44 0.06 -13.24
C TRP A 52 -4.90 -1.41 -13.16
N PRO A 53 -4.02 -2.33 -12.71
CA PRO A 53 -4.40 -3.72 -12.48
C PRO A 53 -5.37 -3.84 -11.30
N GLU A 54 -6.14 -4.93 -11.29
CA GLU A 54 -7.07 -5.25 -10.20
C GLU A 54 -6.31 -5.44 -8.87
N PHE A 55 -6.93 -5.05 -7.75
CA PHE A 55 -6.35 -5.27 -6.43
C PHE A 55 -6.38 -6.76 -6.09
N GLU A 56 -5.22 -7.31 -5.72
CA GLU A 56 -5.09 -8.69 -5.23
C GLU A 56 -5.33 -8.80 -3.72
N HIS A 57 -5.49 -7.66 -3.04
CA HIS A 57 -5.62 -7.56 -1.59
C HIS A 57 -6.57 -6.44 -1.19
N THR A 58 -7.03 -6.44 0.06
CA THR A 58 -7.85 -5.36 0.60
C THR A 58 -7.02 -4.07 0.72
N PRO A 59 -7.40 -2.95 0.07
CA PRO A 59 -6.67 -1.70 0.17
C PRO A 59 -6.47 -1.25 1.62
N GLY A 60 -5.22 -0.87 1.96
CA GLY A 60 -4.85 -0.44 3.30
C GLY A 60 -4.29 -1.55 4.19
N PHE A 61 -4.32 -2.80 3.72
CA PHE A 61 -3.76 -3.97 4.39
C PHE A 61 -2.57 -4.52 3.61
N ASP A 62 -1.61 -5.15 4.30
CA ASP A 62 -0.39 -5.66 3.67
C ASP A 62 -0.49 -7.17 3.39
N PRO A 63 -0.61 -7.61 2.13
CA PRO A 63 -0.71 -9.04 1.78
C PRO A 63 0.56 -9.83 2.10
N ASN A 64 1.71 -9.16 2.24
CA ASN A 64 2.99 -9.80 2.55
C ASN A 64 3.32 -9.80 4.04
N GLY A 65 2.47 -9.19 4.87
CA GLY A 65 2.69 -9.07 6.30
C GLY A 65 2.21 -10.30 7.08
N GLY A 66 3.08 -10.90 7.88
CA GLY A 66 2.68 -12.00 8.77
C GLY A 66 1.95 -11.56 10.05
N SER A 67 2.16 -10.32 10.49
CA SER A 67 1.45 -9.69 11.60
C SER A 67 1.59 -8.17 11.50
N CYS A 68 0.68 -7.43 12.16
CA CYS A 68 0.72 -5.97 12.11
C CYS A 68 2.04 -5.41 12.66
N PRO A 69 2.83 -4.69 11.83
CA PRO A 69 4.14 -4.21 12.21
C PRO A 69 4.09 -3.28 13.41
N THR A 70 5.10 -3.35 14.28
CA THR A 70 5.21 -2.47 15.46
C THR A 70 5.14 -0.98 15.10
N PRO A 71 5.81 -0.48 14.02
CA PRO A 71 5.72 0.93 13.65
C PRO A 71 4.30 1.38 13.28
N VAL A 72 3.50 0.49 12.67
CA VAL A 72 2.10 0.78 12.31
C VAL A 72 1.26 0.93 13.57
N LYS A 73 1.41 0.03 14.55
CA LYS A 73 0.72 0.12 15.85
C LYS A 73 1.10 1.39 16.61
N GLN A 74 2.39 1.69 16.69
CA GLN A 74 2.89 2.88 17.38
C GLN A 74 2.37 4.17 16.74
N LEU A 75 2.32 4.22 15.40
CA LEU A 75 1.74 5.35 14.69
C LEU A 75 0.25 5.49 15.03
N LEU A 76 -0.52 4.41 14.96
CA LEU A 76 -1.94 4.43 15.27
C LEU A 76 -2.19 4.90 16.71
N ASP A 77 -1.48 4.30 17.68
CA ASP A 77 -1.59 4.66 19.09
C ASP A 77 -1.26 6.15 19.34
N HIS A 78 -0.24 6.67 18.66
CA HIS A 78 0.15 8.07 18.79
C HIS A 78 -0.91 9.00 18.19
N LEU A 79 -1.42 8.69 17.00
CA LEU A 79 -2.41 9.53 16.34
C LEU A 79 -3.75 9.55 17.07
N CYS A 80 -4.17 8.42 17.67
CA CYS A 80 -5.34 8.41 18.54
C CYS A 80 -5.20 9.41 19.70
N SER A 81 -3.99 9.68 20.19
CA SER A 81 -3.80 10.66 21.28
C SER A 81 -4.07 12.12 20.89
N ILE A 82 -4.32 12.40 19.61
CA ILE A 82 -4.63 13.73 19.08
C ILE A 82 -6.16 13.93 19.05
N ASP A 83 -6.63 15.10 19.47
CA ASP A 83 -8.06 15.44 19.44
C ASP A 83 -8.62 15.41 18.01
N GLY A 84 -9.87 14.94 17.85
CA GLY A 84 -10.57 14.91 16.55
C GLY A 84 -10.26 13.68 15.69
N THR A 85 -9.90 12.55 16.29
CA THR A 85 -9.50 11.31 15.59
C THR A 85 -10.42 10.13 15.90
N ASP A 86 -11.73 10.37 15.90
CA ASP A 86 -12.75 9.35 16.25
C ASP A 86 -12.67 8.11 15.35
N THR A 87 -12.36 8.28 14.06
CA THR A 87 -12.18 7.15 13.13
C THR A 87 -10.95 6.33 13.48
N LEU A 88 -9.84 6.96 13.92
CA LEU A 88 -8.65 6.23 14.35
C LEU A 88 -8.88 5.45 15.64
N TYR A 89 -9.64 6.00 16.59
CA TYR A 89 -10.05 5.26 17.78
C TYR A 89 -10.89 4.03 17.42
N TRP A 90 -11.83 4.19 16.48
CA TRP A 90 -12.62 3.08 15.97
C TRP A 90 -11.73 2.03 15.28
N LEU A 91 -10.81 2.47 14.41
CA LEU A 91 -9.86 1.60 13.73
C LEU A 91 -8.97 0.85 14.71
N GLN A 92 -8.44 1.51 15.74
CA GLN A 92 -7.62 0.88 16.78
C GLN A 92 -8.38 -0.22 17.51
N LYS A 93 -9.64 0.04 17.86
CA LYS A 93 -10.52 -0.90 18.56
C LYS A 93 -10.86 -2.11 17.70
N HIS A 94 -11.17 -1.91 16.42
CA HIS A 94 -11.65 -2.96 15.50
C HIS A 94 -10.56 -3.52 14.58
N ARG A 95 -9.30 -3.09 14.75
CA ARG A 95 -8.15 -3.54 13.94
C ARG A 95 -8.08 -5.06 13.83
N ALA A 96 -8.19 -5.78 14.95
CA ALA A 96 -8.09 -7.23 14.95
C ALA A 96 -9.25 -7.91 14.19
N ASP A 97 -10.45 -7.34 14.23
CA ASP A 97 -11.61 -7.83 13.48
C ASP A 97 -11.39 -7.64 11.98
N LEU A 98 -10.95 -6.44 11.58
CA LEU A 98 -10.66 -6.11 10.19
C LEU A 98 -9.51 -6.95 9.61
N GLU A 99 -8.41 -7.11 10.36
CA GLU A 99 -7.30 -8.01 10.01
C GLU A 99 -7.78 -9.47 9.89
N GLY A 100 -8.76 -9.87 10.71
CA GLY A 100 -9.41 -11.17 10.63
C GLY A 100 -10.30 -11.33 9.40
N TYR A 101 -10.96 -10.27 8.93
CA TYR A 101 -11.76 -10.33 7.70
C TYR A 101 -10.90 -10.31 6.44
N SER A 102 -9.86 -9.47 6.40
CA SER A 102 -8.96 -9.37 5.25
C SER A 102 -7.92 -10.49 5.20
N GLN A 103 -7.71 -11.20 6.32
CA GLN A 103 -6.62 -12.16 6.52
C GLN A 103 -5.24 -11.52 6.35
N MET A 104 -5.13 -10.21 6.53
CA MET A 104 -3.94 -9.41 6.27
C MET A 104 -3.78 -8.34 7.36
N PRO A 105 -2.55 -8.03 7.80
CA PRO A 105 -2.31 -6.98 8.78
C PRO A 105 -2.59 -5.57 8.25
N LEU A 106 -3.00 -4.67 9.14
CA LEU A 106 -3.09 -3.24 8.84
C LEU A 106 -1.72 -2.69 8.42
N SER A 107 -1.71 -1.82 7.41
CA SER A 107 -0.51 -1.16 6.91
C SER A 107 -0.56 0.37 7.10
N PHE A 108 0.53 1.06 6.73
CA PHE A 108 0.58 2.52 6.80
C PHE A 108 -0.41 3.22 5.87
N SER A 109 -0.72 2.65 4.69
CA SER A 109 -1.70 3.22 3.77
C SER A 109 -3.11 3.17 4.37
N GLY A 110 -3.45 2.12 5.12
CA GLY A 110 -4.72 2.02 5.84
C GLY A 110 -4.90 3.08 6.92
N ILE A 111 -3.85 3.34 7.71
CA ILE A 111 -3.86 4.45 8.68
C ILE A 111 -3.98 5.80 7.96
N ALA A 112 -3.20 6.03 6.90
CA ALA A 112 -3.25 7.28 6.15
C ALA A 112 -4.65 7.56 5.58
N ALA A 113 -5.30 6.54 4.99
CA ALA A 113 -6.66 6.66 4.48
C ALA A 113 -7.67 7.02 5.58
N ALA A 114 -7.55 6.42 6.77
CA ALA A 114 -8.42 6.74 7.91
C ALA A 114 -8.25 8.20 8.39
N ILE A 115 -7.01 8.71 8.42
CA ILE A 115 -6.74 10.12 8.74
C ILE A 115 -7.33 11.03 7.67
N PHE A 116 -7.13 10.73 6.40
CA PHE A 116 -7.65 11.56 5.31
C PHE A 116 -9.17 11.58 5.29
N PHE A 117 -9.81 10.51 5.74
CA PHE A 117 -11.25 10.49 5.99
C PHE A 117 -11.66 11.45 7.11
N ASP A 118 -10.99 11.42 8.27
CA ASP A 118 -11.22 12.38 9.36
C ASP A 118 -10.97 13.84 8.95
N LEU A 119 -10.05 14.06 8.00
CA LEU A 119 -9.74 15.38 7.44
C LEU A 119 -10.66 15.80 6.29
N GLU A 120 -11.67 15.01 5.95
CA GLU A 120 -12.64 15.27 4.87
C GLU A 120 -11.98 15.46 3.50
N PHE A 121 -10.91 14.71 3.20
CA PHE A 121 -10.27 14.78 1.89
C PHE A 121 -11.06 13.99 0.84
N GLU A 122 -11.00 14.50 -0.38
CA GLU A 122 -11.40 13.72 -1.56
C GLU A 122 -10.32 12.68 -1.91
N PRO A 123 -10.69 11.51 -2.49
CA PRO A 123 -9.74 10.45 -2.86
C PRO A 123 -8.54 10.95 -3.68
N GLU A 124 -8.76 11.85 -4.64
CA GLU A 124 -7.71 12.42 -5.50
C GLU A 124 -6.73 13.30 -4.71
N GLN A 125 -7.22 14.00 -3.68
CA GLN A 125 -6.37 14.83 -2.81
C GLN A 125 -5.48 13.95 -1.93
N ALA A 126 -6.07 12.91 -1.35
CA ALA A 126 -5.36 11.95 -0.51
C ALA A 126 -4.24 11.22 -1.28
N GLU A 127 -4.52 10.82 -2.53
CA GLU A 127 -3.53 10.20 -3.42
C GLU A 127 -2.30 11.11 -3.61
N ILE A 128 -2.54 12.36 -4.04
CA ILE A 128 -1.48 13.33 -4.31
C ILE A 128 -0.66 13.62 -3.04
N ILE A 129 -1.32 13.84 -1.91
CA ILE A 129 -0.66 14.16 -0.64
C ILE A 129 0.16 12.98 -0.15
N TYR A 130 -0.37 11.75 -0.23
CA TYR A 130 0.38 10.57 0.16
C TYR A 130 1.63 10.37 -0.71
N LEU A 131 1.53 10.65 -2.01
CA LEU A 131 2.68 10.63 -2.91
C LEU A 131 3.74 11.67 -2.48
N MET A 132 3.31 12.89 -2.13
CA MET A 132 4.20 13.94 -1.61
C MET A 132 4.92 13.51 -0.33
N LEU A 133 4.22 12.87 0.61
CA LEU A 133 4.80 12.38 1.87
C LEU A 133 5.86 11.31 1.65
N ARG A 134 5.78 10.54 0.56
CA ARG A 134 6.79 9.53 0.18
C ARG A 134 8.02 10.13 -0.51
N LEU A 135 7.92 11.32 -1.08
CA LEU A 135 9.01 11.94 -1.88
C LEU A 135 10.35 12.05 -1.13
N PRO A 136 10.40 12.47 0.15
CA PRO A 136 11.69 12.61 0.84
C PRO A 136 12.43 11.27 0.96
N GLY A 137 11.71 10.19 1.29
CA GLY A 137 12.28 8.84 1.38
C GLY A 137 12.75 8.34 0.01
N ALA A 138 11.93 8.52 -1.03
CA ALA A 138 12.29 8.17 -2.40
C ALA A 138 13.53 8.95 -2.89
N ALA A 139 13.64 10.24 -2.56
CA ALA A 139 14.80 11.06 -2.88
C ALA A 139 16.06 10.61 -2.14
N ALA A 140 15.95 10.29 -0.84
CA ALA A 140 17.07 9.76 -0.07
C ALA A 140 17.58 8.44 -0.67
N HIS A 141 16.68 7.50 -0.98
CA HIS A 141 17.05 6.24 -1.64
C HIS A 141 17.66 6.46 -3.04
N ALA A 142 17.13 7.39 -3.83
CA ALA A 142 17.68 7.70 -5.15
C ALA A 142 19.13 8.22 -5.06
N LEU A 143 19.42 9.10 -4.08
CA LEU A 143 20.78 9.60 -3.83
C LEU A 143 21.72 8.51 -3.30
N GLU A 144 21.19 7.58 -2.50
CA GLU A 144 21.96 6.45 -1.98
C GLU A 144 22.32 5.45 -3.10
N GLN A 145 21.37 5.14 -3.97
CA GLN A 145 21.57 4.27 -5.13
C GLN A 145 22.60 4.84 -6.11
N GLU A 146 22.60 6.16 -6.34
CA GLU A 146 23.60 6.84 -7.16
C GLU A 146 25.02 6.60 -6.62
N LYS A 147 25.19 6.63 -5.29
CA LYS A 147 26.49 6.41 -4.63
C LYS A 147 26.95 4.95 -4.64
N MET A 148 26.03 3.98 -4.59
CA MET A 148 26.38 2.55 -4.52
C MET A 148 26.83 1.96 -5.86
N GLY A 149 26.53 2.60 -6.99
CA GLY A 149 26.92 2.16 -8.33
C GLY A 149 26.18 0.91 -8.83
N PHE A 150 26.11 0.75 -10.15
CA PHE A 150 25.41 -0.34 -10.84
C PHE A 150 26.02 -1.74 -10.62
N SER A 151 27.24 -1.83 -10.11
CA SER A 151 27.99 -3.09 -9.91
C SER A 151 27.50 -3.97 -8.75
N ARG A 152 26.54 -3.48 -7.96
CA ARG A 152 25.94 -4.21 -6.82
C ARG A 152 24.48 -4.63 -7.04
N TYR A 153 23.93 -4.43 -8.24
CA TYR A 153 22.58 -4.93 -8.54
C TYR A 153 22.56 -6.46 -8.50
N PRO A 154 21.65 -7.08 -7.72
CA PRO A 154 21.63 -8.52 -7.49
C PRO A 154 20.93 -9.24 -8.64
N PHE A 155 21.40 -9.07 -9.88
CA PHE A 155 21.04 -9.99 -10.97
C PHE A 155 21.95 -11.22 -10.85
N PHE A 156 21.71 -12.03 -9.82
CA PHE A 156 22.30 -13.36 -9.78
C PHE A 156 21.54 -14.21 -10.79
N LEU A 157 22.26 -14.85 -11.72
CA LEU A 157 21.72 -15.82 -12.69
C LEU A 157 20.86 -16.90 -11.99
N ASP A 158 21.18 -17.24 -10.75
CA ASP A 158 20.45 -18.24 -9.94
C ASP A 158 19.10 -17.76 -9.37
N GLY A 159 18.78 -16.46 -9.47
CA GLY A 159 17.53 -15.87 -8.98
C GLY A 159 16.43 -15.77 -10.02
N ILE A 160 16.73 -16.09 -11.29
CA ILE A 160 15.80 -15.97 -12.41
C ILE A 160 15.48 -17.38 -12.90
N SER A 161 14.28 -17.87 -12.58
CA SER A 161 13.75 -19.10 -13.18
C SER A 161 13.13 -18.75 -14.53
N LEU A 162 13.83 -19.06 -15.62
CA LEU A 162 13.28 -18.93 -16.96
C LEU A 162 12.30 -20.08 -17.22
N THR A 163 11.02 -19.76 -17.44
CA THR A 163 9.99 -20.76 -17.76
C THR A 163 10.05 -21.27 -19.19
N ASP A 164 10.77 -20.59 -20.08
CA ASP A 164 10.94 -20.93 -21.50
C ASP A 164 12.39 -20.66 -21.94
N ASP A 165 13.36 -21.31 -21.27
CA ASP A 165 14.76 -21.24 -21.64
C ASP A 165 15.03 -22.15 -22.87
N PRO A 166 15.43 -21.61 -24.03
CA PRO A 166 15.80 -22.43 -25.19
C PRO A 166 17.05 -23.30 -24.95
N GLY A 167 17.72 -23.14 -23.80
CA GLY A 167 18.92 -23.87 -23.44
C GLY A 167 20.16 -23.34 -24.16
N PRO A 168 21.35 -23.85 -23.83
CA PRO A 168 22.59 -23.41 -24.45
C PRO A 168 22.58 -23.78 -25.95
N VAL A 169 22.68 -22.76 -26.81
CA VAL A 169 22.89 -22.92 -28.25
C VAL A 169 24.22 -23.67 -28.47
N SER A 170 24.12 -24.94 -28.87
CA SER A 170 25.27 -25.69 -29.35
C SER A 170 25.66 -25.12 -30.72
N ASN A 171 26.71 -24.30 -30.78
CA ASN A 171 27.36 -24.00 -32.04
C ASN A 171 28.04 -25.30 -32.54
N SER A 172 27.35 -26.03 -33.40
CA SER A 172 27.96 -27.08 -34.21
C SER A 172 28.87 -26.42 -35.25
N GLU A 173 30.18 -26.66 -35.12
CA GLU A 173 31.23 -26.36 -36.11
C GLU A 173 30.92 -26.92 -37.50
#